data_AF-R9HCP8-F1
#
_entry.id   AF-R9HCP8-F1
#
_cell.length_a   1.000
_cell.length_b   1.000
_cell.length_c   1.000
_cell.angle_alpha   90.00
_cell.angle_beta   90.00
_cell.angle_gamma   90.00
#
_symmetry.space_group_name_H-M   'P 1'
#
loop_
_entity.id
_entity.type
_entity.pdbx_description
1 polymer ?
#
loop_
_entity_poly.entity_id
_entity_poly.type
_entity_poly.pdbx_seq_one_letter_code
_entity_poly.pdbx_strand_id
1 'polypeptide(L)' 'MGMENNHTLSGEAEIDEVFMGRKNKNRHKDKKVEKCQRRSYKEKVPVFGILEKSGKVIAKVV' A
#
# COMPACT_ATOMS: atom_id res chain seq x y z
N MET A 1 -18.97 -14.20 6.58
CA MET A 1 -17.66 -13.54 6.82
C MET A 1 -17.74 -12.18 6.18
N GLY A 2 -17.91 -11.13 7.00
CA GLY A 2 -18.30 -9.79 6.54
C GLY A 2 -17.21 -9.12 5.73
N MET A 3 -17.59 -8.30 4.75
CA MET A 3 -16.68 -7.50 3.93
C MET A 3 -16.17 -6.32 4.77
N GLU A 4 -15.27 -6.57 5.71
CA GLU A 4 -14.87 -5.56 6.71
C GLU A 4 -14.16 -4.35 6.09
N ASN A 5 -13.56 -4.49 4.90
CA ASN A 5 -12.84 -3.41 4.21
C ASN A 5 -13.65 -2.66 3.14
N ASN A 6 -14.92 -3.04 2.90
CA ASN A 6 -15.79 -2.38 1.92
C ASN A 6 -16.92 -1.62 2.63
N HIS A 7 -16.55 -0.73 3.54
CA HIS A 7 -17.50 0.16 4.21
C HIS A 7 -17.17 1.62 3.91
N THR A 8 -18.20 2.47 3.96
CA THR A 8 -18.06 3.91 3.78
C THR A 8 -17.72 4.54 5.12
N LEU A 9 -16.72 5.42 5.15
CA LEU A 9 -16.43 6.28 6.30
C LEU A 9 -17.30 7.53 6.21
N SER A 10 -17.83 7.98 7.35
CA SER A 10 -18.78 9.09 7.41
C SER A 10 -18.24 10.33 8.12
N GLY A 11 -17.18 10.18 8.93
CA GLY A 11 -16.53 11.27 9.65
C GLY A 11 -15.29 11.84 8.96
N GLU A 12 -14.51 12.62 9.72
CA GLU A 12 -13.18 13.05 9.31
C GLU A 12 -12.22 11.85 9.24
N ALA A 13 -11.64 11.65 8.06
CA ALA A 13 -10.68 10.58 7.81
C ALA A 13 -9.31 11.14 7.41
N GLU A 14 -8.26 10.57 7.98
CA GLU A 14 -6.88 10.76 7.58
C GLU A 14 -6.50 9.66 6.58
N ILE A 15 -5.86 10.05 5.48
CA ILE A 15 -5.45 9.15 4.41
C ILE A 15 -3.95 9.28 4.26
N ASP A 16 -3.26 8.14 4.24
CA ASP A 16 -1.85 8.05 3.90
C ASP A 16 -1.59 6.85 2.98
N GLU A 17 -0.49 6.88 2.25
CA GLU A 17 -0.06 5.79 1.37
C GLU A 17 1.31 5.25 1.76
N VAL A 18 1.42 3.92 1.81
CA VAL A 18 2.68 3.23 2.07
C VAL A 18 2.99 2.28 0.93
N PHE A 19 4.20 2.40 0.40
CA PHE A 19 4.70 1.51 -0.64
C PHE A 19 5.40 0.31 -0.01
N MET A 20 4.70 -0.82 0.05
CA MET A 20 5.21 -2.08 0.57
C MET A 20 5.90 -2.92 -0.52
N GLY A 21 6.93 -3.66 -0.13
CA GLY A 21 7.72 -4.47 -1.06
C GLY A 21 9.12 -3.91 -1.26
N ARG A 22 9.70 -4.16 -2.44
CA ARG A 22 11.13 -3.95 -2.79
C ARG A 22 12.08 -5.11 -2.43
N LYS A 23 11.94 -6.21 -3.16
CA LYS A 23 12.86 -7.36 -3.09
C LYS A 23 13.86 -7.41 -4.26
N ASN A 24 13.98 -6.36 -5.10
CA ASN A 24 14.89 -6.34 -6.26
C ASN A 24 16.33 -6.70 -5.90
N LYS A 25 16.79 -6.24 -4.73
CA LYS A 25 18.17 -6.50 -4.27
C LYS A 25 18.44 -8.01 -4.19
N ASN A 26 17.43 -8.79 -3.85
CA ASN A 26 17.50 -10.23 -3.64
C ASN A 26 17.07 -11.05 -4.87
N ARG A 27 16.72 -10.40 -5.99
CA ARG A 27 16.39 -11.10 -7.24
C ARG A 27 17.68 -11.50 -7.97
N HIS A 28 17.63 -12.65 -8.65
CA HIS A 28 18.67 -13.03 -9.62
C HIS A 28 18.81 -11.98 -10.72
N LYS A 29 20.00 -11.86 -11.30
CA LYS A 29 20.39 -10.76 -12.20
C LYS A 29 19.43 -10.59 -13.37
N ASP A 30 18.98 -11.69 -13.94
CA ASP A 30 18.02 -11.81 -15.06
C ASP A 30 16.58 -11.41 -14.69
N LYS A 31 16.22 -11.45 -13.39
CA LYS A 31 14.87 -11.12 -12.89
C LYS A 31 14.76 -9.75 -12.25
N LYS A 32 15.86 -8.98 -12.25
CA LYS A 32 15.89 -7.64 -11.66
C LYS A 32 15.09 -6.66 -12.52
N VAL A 33 14.22 -5.90 -11.88
CA VAL A 33 13.50 -4.82 -12.56
C VAL A 33 14.45 -3.64 -12.77
N GLU A 34 14.62 -3.24 -14.02
CA GLU A 34 15.55 -2.16 -14.37
C GLU A 34 15.06 -0.78 -13.92
N LYS A 35 16.03 0.11 -13.65
CA LYS A 35 15.79 1.50 -13.25
C LYS A 35 14.95 1.65 -11.97
N CYS A 36 14.99 0.66 -11.07
CA CYS A 36 14.41 0.75 -9.74
C CYS A 36 15.31 1.51 -8.78
N GLN A 37 15.23 2.84 -8.82
CA GLN A 37 15.83 3.72 -7.82
C GLN A 37 15.07 3.62 -6.47
N ARG A 38 15.68 4.10 -5.38
CA ARG A 38 15.12 3.96 -4.01
C ARG A 38 13.64 4.33 -3.87
N ARG A 39 13.24 5.48 -4.42
CA ARG A 39 11.85 5.98 -4.41
C ARG A 39 11.02 5.54 -5.63
N SER A 40 11.50 4.54 -6.39
CA SER A 40 10.75 3.97 -7.50
C SER A 40 9.60 3.09 -7.01
N TYR A 41 8.45 3.21 -7.68
CA TYR A 41 7.24 2.44 -7.42
C TYR A 41 7.20 1.09 -8.14
N LYS A 42 8.03 0.86 -9.18
CA LYS A 42 7.92 -0.31 -10.09
C LYS A 42 7.95 -1.69 -9.41
N GLU A 43 8.50 -1.78 -8.21
CA GLU A 43 8.58 -3.02 -7.42
C GLU A 43 7.84 -2.97 -6.08
N LYS A 44 7.11 -1.88 -5.86
CA LYS A 44 6.39 -1.68 -4.61
C LYS A 44 4.92 -1.69 -4.94
N VAL A 45 4.18 -2.33 -4.07
CA VAL A 45 2.73 -2.32 -4.09
C VAL A 45 2.30 -1.15 -3.20
N PRO A 46 1.59 -0.14 -3.73
CA PRO A 46 0.99 0.89 -2.90
C PRO A 46 -0.12 0.27 -2.05
N VAL A 47 -0.15 0.66 -0.78
CA VAL A 47 -1.22 0.34 0.16
C VAL A 47 -1.72 1.65 0.73
N PHE A 48 -2.98 1.97 0.49
CA PHE A 48 -3.63 3.12 1.09
C PHE A 48 -4.19 2.72 2.45
N GLY A 49 -3.80 3.48 3.48
CA GLY A 49 -4.36 3.40 4.82
C GLY A 49 -5.30 4.58 5.03
N ILE A 50 -6.54 4.29 5.39
CA ILE A 50 -7.54 5.31 5.71
C ILE A 50 -7.96 5.08 7.16
N LEU A 51 -7.80 6.11 7.99
CA LEU A 51 -8.11 6.09 9.41
C LEU A 51 -9.19 7.14 9.70
N GLU A 52 -10.31 6.72 10.25
CA GLU A 52 -11.32 7.64 10.78
C GLU A 52 -10.98 8.01 12.24
N LYS A 53 -11.12 9.29 12.62
CA LYS A 53 -10.84 9.74 14.01
C LYS A 53 -11.71 8.98 15.00
N SER A 54 -11.06 8.20 15.88
CA SER A 54 -11.71 7.31 16.86
C SER A 54 -12.64 6.24 16.24
N GLY A 55 -12.43 5.89 14.97
CA GLY A 55 -13.30 5.00 14.20
C GLY A 55 -12.59 3.76 13.65
N LYS A 56 -12.99 3.36 12.44
CA LYS A 56 -12.46 2.19 11.75
C LYS A 56 -11.26 2.54 10.87
N VAL A 57 -10.46 1.51 10.58
CA VAL A 57 -9.33 1.59 9.64
C VAL A 57 -9.65 0.75 8.41
N ILE A 58 -9.37 1.31 7.24
CA ILE A 58 -9.42 0.60 5.96
C ILE A 58 -8.01 0.57 5.38
N ALA A 59 -7.51 -0.63 5.09
CA ALA A 59 -6.29 -0.82 4.32
C ALA A 59 -6.64 -1.38 2.94
N LYS A 60 -6.32 -0.63 1.89
CA LYS A 60 -6.62 -1.00 0.51
C LYS A 60 -5.35 -1.13 -0.32
N VAL A 61 -5.14 -2.32 -0.85
CA VAL A 61 -4.07 -2.62 -1.81
C VAL A 61 -4.54 -2.18 -3.21
N VAL A 62 -3.67 -1.51 -3.96
CA VAL A 62 -3.94 -1.00 -5.33
C VAL A 62 -2.91 -1.52 -6.31
#